data_AF-X0VM60-F1
#
_entry.id   AF-X0VM60-F1
#
_cell.length_a   1.000
_cell.length_b   1.000
_cell.length_c   1.000
_cell.angle_alpha   90.00
_cell.angle_beta   90.00
_cell.angle_gamma   90.00
#
_symmetry.space_group_name_H-M   'P 1'
#
loop_
_entity.id
_entity.type
_entity.pdbx_description
1 polymer ?
#
loop_
_entity_poly.entity_id
_entity_poly.type
_entity_poly.pdbx_seq_one_letter_code
_entity_poly.pdbx_strand_id
1 'polypeptide(L)'
;LKREDNMKAKLRLENIGQRIGEEIWEFNSGVVTEIRGRTASGKSRILKSCALALSLPITSEEIMENAISIGIAKAENSECSPLLNSNKNQAVIDLQFDDITKKVELNRDGTEKISTPGNQNFLYCSMLTENSKIHNNIDQGISDFSWIVTEMSLAKDYEAIQEIVESYSDLLKSKKEEIENNEIDNKTNKALLEKKSKELEDINKEIEELTKEIEATKLDPLLDQKYDNLTNQIKALKDKQNKDKKKLKESENELSN
;
A
#
# COMPACT_ATOMS: atom_id res chain seq x y z
N LEU A 1 -3.38 -54.61 5.05
CA LEU A 1 -3.11 -53.17 5.24
C LEU A 1 -1.69 -53.03 5.77
N LYS A 2 -0.73 -52.80 4.88
CA LYS A 2 0.64 -52.44 5.29
C LYS A 2 0.51 -51.11 6.03
N ARG A 3 0.98 -51.04 7.28
CA ARG A 3 1.14 -49.77 7.99
C ARG A 3 2.14 -48.96 7.17
N GLU A 4 1.62 -47.99 6.41
CA GLU A 4 2.42 -46.94 5.79
C GLU A 4 3.30 -46.31 6.86
N ASP A 5 4.52 -45.95 6.47
CA ASP A 5 5.53 -45.36 7.33
C ASP A 5 4.90 -44.33 8.26
N ASN A 6 4.94 -44.59 9.56
CA ASN A 6 4.47 -43.64 10.56
C ASN A 6 5.26 -42.35 10.34
N MET A 7 4.60 -41.35 9.77
CA MET A 7 5.12 -40.01 9.59
C MET A 7 5.79 -39.55 10.90
N LYS A 8 7.06 -39.16 10.81
CA LYS A 8 7.84 -38.65 11.93
C LYS A 8 8.07 -37.16 11.76
N ALA A 9 7.81 -36.39 12.79
CA ALA A 9 8.31 -35.03 12.88
C ALA A 9 9.67 -35.04 13.59
N LYS A 10 10.63 -34.30 13.06
CA LYS A 10 11.97 -34.14 13.62
C LYS A 10 12.20 -32.67 13.93
N LEU A 11 12.58 -32.38 15.17
CA LEU A 11 12.94 -31.03 15.63
C LEU A 11 14.42 -31.02 16.00
N ARG A 12 15.24 -30.30 15.24
CA ARG A 12 16.60 -29.96 15.62
C ARG A 12 16.63 -28.57 16.25
N LEU A 13 17.20 -28.48 17.43
CA LEU A 13 17.43 -27.24 18.17
C LEU A 13 18.93 -27.01 18.32
N GLU A 14 19.39 -25.81 18.01
CA GLU A 14 20.78 -25.42 18.21
C GLU A 14 20.84 -24.13 19.03
N ASN A 15 21.57 -24.14 20.14
CA ASN A 15 21.77 -22.97 21.01
C ASN A 15 20.46 -22.36 21.56
N ILE A 16 19.48 -23.20 21.89
CA ILE A 16 18.15 -22.79 22.38
C ILE A 16 18.06 -22.88 23.91
N GLY A 17 17.60 -21.80 24.55
CA GLY A 17 17.41 -21.69 26.00
C GLY A 17 18.72 -21.87 26.74
N GLN A 18 18.74 -22.70 27.79
CA GLN A 18 19.96 -22.93 28.58
C GLN A 18 20.96 -23.92 27.94
N ARG A 19 20.64 -24.50 26.77
CA ARG A 19 21.49 -25.51 26.13
C ARG A 19 22.36 -24.87 25.04
N ILE A 20 23.64 -25.24 25.04
CA ILE A 20 24.61 -24.90 23.99
C ILE A 20 24.83 -26.15 23.13
N GLY A 21 24.95 -25.96 21.82
CA GLY A 21 25.11 -27.04 20.85
C GLY A 21 23.77 -27.56 20.32
N GLU A 22 23.85 -28.71 19.65
CA GLU A 22 22.73 -29.33 18.93
C GLU A 22 22.01 -30.36 19.78
N GLU A 23 20.69 -30.40 19.64
CA GLU A 23 19.81 -31.42 20.19
C GLU A 23 18.72 -31.77 19.17
N ILE A 24 18.38 -33.05 19.08
CA ILE A 24 17.39 -33.57 18.13
C ILE A 24 16.28 -34.29 18.89
N TRP A 25 15.04 -33.98 18.54
CA TRP A 25 13.84 -34.63 19.02
C TRP A 25 13.09 -35.27 17.86
N GLU A 26 12.54 -36.46 18.07
CA GLU A 26 11.68 -37.15 17.11
C GLU A 26 10.30 -37.37 17.74
N PHE A 27 9.26 -37.03 16.99
CA PHE A 27 7.86 -37.20 17.36
C PHE A 27 7.20 -38.13 16.35
N ASN A 28 6.43 -39.09 16.85
CA ASN A 28 5.69 -40.01 15.99
C ASN A 28 4.27 -39.48 15.77
N SER A 29 3.79 -39.56 14.53
CA SER A 29 2.38 -39.26 14.22
C SER A 29 1.43 -40.31 14.82
N GLY A 30 0.19 -39.90 15.08
CA GLY A 30 -0.88 -40.76 15.61
C GLY A 30 -0.74 -41.17 17.07
N VAL A 31 0.24 -40.62 17.80
CA VAL A 31 0.44 -40.90 19.23
C VAL A 31 0.64 -39.61 20.03
N VAL A 32 0.23 -39.64 21.30
CA VAL A 32 0.50 -38.54 22.24
C VAL A 32 1.94 -38.67 22.73
N THR A 33 2.76 -37.64 22.49
CA THR A 33 4.11 -37.57 23.04
C THR A 33 4.09 -36.84 24.38
N GLU A 34 4.49 -37.53 25.44
CA GLU A 34 4.61 -36.94 26.77
C GLU A 34 6.07 -36.63 27.11
N ILE A 35 6.37 -35.35 27.35
CA ILE A 35 7.70 -34.91 27.76
C ILE A 35 7.70 -34.68 29.28
N ARG A 36 8.32 -35.59 30.04
CA ARG A 36 8.43 -35.50 31.50
C ARG A 36 9.81 -35.00 31.95
N GLY A 37 9.85 -34.30 33.07
CA GLY A 37 11.08 -33.77 33.66
C GLY A 37 10.80 -32.83 34.83
N ARG A 38 11.83 -32.49 35.61
CA ARG A 38 11.73 -31.56 36.74
C ARG A 38 11.33 -30.15 36.27
N THR A 39 10.81 -29.32 37.17
CA THR A 39 10.62 -27.88 36.90
C THR A 39 11.94 -27.28 36.41
N ALA A 40 11.86 -26.33 35.47
CA ALA A 40 13.02 -25.71 34.81
C ALA A 40 13.95 -26.66 34.02
N SER A 41 13.54 -27.91 33.74
CA SER A 41 14.35 -28.82 32.90
C SER A 41 14.38 -28.47 31.40
N GLY A 42 13.77 -27.36 31.01
CA GLY A 42 13.71 -26.90 29.61
C GLY A 42 12.64 -27.55 28.74
N LYS A 43 11.63 -28.23 29.30
CA LYS A 43 10.53 -28.85 28.53
C LYS A 43 9.76 -27.82 27.68
N SER A 44 9.46 -26.68 28.28
CA SER A 44 8.72 -25.61 27.61
C SER A 44 9.47 -25.05 26.41
N ARG A 45 10.81 -25.09 26.40
CA ARG A 45 11.61 -24.63 25.24
C ARG A 45 11.28 -25.43 23.98
N ILE A 46 11.02 -26.73 24.12
CA ILE A 46 10.72 -27.63 22.98
C ILE A 46 9.42 -27.19 22.32
N LEU A 47 8.36 -27.04 23.13
CA LEU A 47 7.05 -26.58 22.66
C LEU A 47 7.12 -25.17 22.07
N LYS A 48 7.81 -24.25 22.76
CA LYS A 48 7.99 -22.87 22.30
C LYS A 48 8.78 -22.79 20.99
N SER A 49 9.78 -23.64 20.80
CA SER A 49 10.53 -23.71 19.53
C SER A 49 9.66 -24.22 18.38
N CYS A 50 8.86 -25.27 18.61
CA CYS A 50 7.88 -25.71 17.61
C CYS A 50 6.90 -24.59 17.26
N ALA A 51 6.37 -23.92 18.27
CA ALA A 51 5.43 -22.84 18.08
C ALA A 51 6.03 -21.67 17.30
N LEU A 52 7.24 -21.22 17.63
CA LEU A 52 7.95 -20.18 16.86
C LEU A 52 8.09 -20.58 15.39
N ALA A 53 8.56 -21.81 15.12
CA ALA A 53 8.74 -22.29 13.76
C ALA A 53 7.42 -22.37 12.96
N LEU A 54 6.32 -22.69 13.64
CA LEU A 54 5.00 -22.81 13.03
C LEU A 54 4.25 -21.48 12.94
N SER A 55 4.62 -20.46 13.72
CA SER A 55 3.92 -19.18 13.80
C SER A 55 4.54 -18.04 13.00
N LEU A 56 5.86 -18.02 12.79
CA LEU A 56 6.52 -16.91 12.11
C LEU A 56 6.16 -16.81 10.61
N PRO A 57 6.04 -15.61 10.02
CA PRO A 57 6.22 -14.31 10.65
C PRO A 57 4.97 -13.89 11.45
N ILE A 58 5.18 -13.16 12.55
CA ILE A 58 4.09 -12.58 13.34
C ILE A 58 3.99 -11.10 12.98
N THR A 59 2.86 -10.71 12.41
CA THR A 59 2.61 -9.33 11.95
C THR A 59 1.55 -8.62 12.78
N SER A 60 0.68 -9.37 13.46
CA SER A 60 -0.33 -8.80 14.33
C SER A 60 0.27 -8.38 15.67
N GLU A 61 -0.04 -7.16 16.11
CA GLU A 61 0.35 -6.63 17.42
C GLU A 61 -0.23 -7.48 18.57
N GLU A 62 -1.51 -7.86 18.50
CA GLU A 62 -2.14 -8.68 19.54
C GLU A 62 -1.50 -10.08 19.65
N ILE A 63 -1.16 -10.68 18.52
CA ILE A 63 -0.47 -11.98 18.49
C ILE A 63 0.96 -11.82 18.98
N MET A 64 1.64 -10.71 18.65
CA MET A 64 2.98 -10.40 19.13
C MET A 64 3.00 -10.27 20.66
N GLU A 65 2.05 -9.56 21.26
CA GLU A 65 1.93 -9.46 22.72
C GLU A 65 1.76 -10.84 23.37
N ASN A 66 0.90 -11.69 22.81
CA ASN A 66 0.75 -13.07 23.30
C ASN A 66 2.02 -13.90 23.07
N ALA A 67 2.74 -13.71 21.96
CA ALA A 67 4.02 -14.36 21.69
C ALA A 67 5.11 -13.94 22.71
N ILE A 68 5.10 -12.68 23.14
CA ILE A 68 5.96 -12.17 24.21
C ILE A 68 5.56 -12.79 25.56
N SER A 69 4.27 -12.82 25.90
CA SER A 69 3.79 -13.34 27.20
C SER A 69 4.13 -14.83 27.40
N ILE A 70 4.02 -15.63 26.34
CA ILE A 70 4.40 -17.05 26.36
C ILE A 70 5.92 -17.25 26.23
N GLY A 71 6.69 -16.19 26.01
CA GLY A 71 8.15 -16.19 25.94
C GLY A 71 8.71 -16.88 24.69
N ILE A 72 8.10 -16.59 23.54
CA ILE A 72 8.54 -17.02 22.21
C ILE A 72 9.20 -15.85 21.46
N ALA A 73 8.60 -14.66 21.55
CA ALA A 73 9.11 -13.42 20.95
C ALA A 73 9.88 -12.54 21.95
N LYS A 74 10.72 -11.66 21.44
CA LYS A 74 11.51 -10.72 22.25
C LYS A 74 10.65 -9.55 22.72
N ALA A 75 10.65 -9.27 24.02
CA ALA A 75 10.08 -8.03 24.57
C ALA A 75 11.01 -6.83 24.31
N GLU A 76 10.45 -5.63 24.15
CA GLU A 76 11.22 -4.39 23.87
C GLU A 76 12.31 -4.11 24.92
N ASN A 77 12.02 -4.39 26.18
CA ASN A 77 12.93 -4.19 27.30
C ASN A 77 13.90 -5.35 27.55
N SER A 78 13.87 -6.40 26.71
CA SER A 78 14.77 -7.53 26.83
C SER A 78 16.04 -7.31 26.00
N GLU A 79 17.20 -7.69 26.54
CA GLU A 79 18.46 -7.65 25.77
C GLU A 79 18.49 -8.73 24.67
N CYS A 80 17.81 -9.85 24.88
CA CYS A 80 17.84 -11.00 23.96
C CYS A 80 16.49 -11.70 23.83
N SER A 81 16.32 -12.45 22.74
CA SER A 81 15.14 -13.31 22.57
C SER A 81 15.10 -14.41 23.64
N PRO A 82 13.93 -14.68 24.25
CA PRO A 82 13.81 -15.63 25.36
C PRO A 82 14.18 -17.07 25.01
N LEU A 83 14.15 -17.43 23.72
CA LEU A 83 14.54 -18.76 23.24
C LEU A 83 16.02 -18.87 22.89
N LEU A 84 16.75 -17.77 22.77
CA LEU A 84 18.16 -17.79 22.42
C LEU A 84 19.02 -18.02 23.68
N ASN A 85 20.07 -18.85 23.56
CA ASN A 85 21.02 -19.02 24.64
C ASN A 85 21.80 -17.73 24.91
N SER A 86 21.84 -17.30 26.17
CA SER A 86 22.45 -16.02 26.59
C SER A 86 23.92 -15.85 26.21
N ASN A 87 24.65 -16.95 26.02
CA ASN A 87 26.08 -16.95 25.65
C ASN A 87 26.32 -17.05 24.13
N LYS A 88 25.25 -16.99 23.32
CA LYS A 88 25.31 -17.10 21.87
C LYS A 88 24.75 -15.85 21.21
N ASN A 89 25.10 -15.67 19.94
CA ASN A 89 24.59 -14.58 19.12
C ASN A 89 23.46 -15.03 18.19
N GLN A 90 23.34 -16.34 17.99
CA GLN A 90 22.38 -16.97 17.09
C GLN A 90 21.92 -18.31 17.66
N ALA A 91 20.67 -18.66 17.36
CA ALA A 91 20.08 -19.96 17.60
C ALA A 91 19.36 -20.46 16.34
N VAL A 92 19.24 -21.78 16.19
CA VAL A 92 18.58 -22.39 15.02
C VAL A 92 17.50 -23.36 15.49
N ILE A 93 16.34 -23.27 14.86
CA ILE A 93 15.25 -24.23 14.99
C ILE A 93 14.99 -24.78 13.60
N ASP A 94 15.02 -26.11 13.45
CA ASP A 94 14.75 -26.79 12.19
C ASP A 94 13.73 -27.89 12.48
N LEU A 95 12.51 -27.67 12.02
CA LEU A 95 11.36 -28.56 12.19
C LEU A 95 11.01 -29.18 10.84
N GLN A 96 11.09 -30.49 10.77
CA GLN A 96 10.78 -31.29 9.59
C GLN A 96 9.62 -32.21 9.90
N PHE A 97 8.60 -32.24 9.05
CA PHE A 97 7.47 -33.16 9.15
C PHE A 97 6.83 -33.27 7.77
N ASP A 98 6.42 -34.49 7.39
CA ASP A 98 6.03 -34.78 6.00
C ASP A 98 7.12 -34.30 5.02
N ASP A 99 6.71 -33.62 3.96
CA ASP A 99 7.55 -32.95 2.97
C ASP A 99 7.83 -31.47 3.33
N ILE A 100 7.49 -31.05 4.55
CA ILE A 100 7.62 -29.66 5.01
C ILE A 100 8.86 -29.52 5.89
N THR A 101 9.70 -28.55 5.56
CA THR A 101 10.84 -28.13 6.38
C THR A 101 10.69 -26.66 6.76
N LYS A 102 10.69 -26.37 8.06
CA LYS A 102 10.61 -25.03 8.62
C LYS A 102 11.88 -24.75 9.41
N LYS A 103 12.71 -23.87 8.86
CA LYS A 103 13.93 -23.39 9.51
C LYS A 103 13.75 -21.94 9.98
N VAL A 104 14.08 -21.71 11.24
CA VAL A 104 14.16 -20.38 11.85
C VAL A 104 15.58 -20.18 12.36
N GLU A 105 16.21 -19.10 11.92
CA GLU A 105 17.45 -18.59 12.47
C GLU A 105 17.11 -17.36 13.32
N LEU A 106 17.36 -17.43 14.61
CA LEU A 106 17.04 -16.40 15.58
C LEU A 106 18.32 -15.69 16.02
N ASN A 107 18.37 -14.37 15.86
CA ASN A 107 19.51 -13.56 16.27
C ASN A 107 19.30 -12.97 17.67
N ARG A 108 20.41 -12.57 18.32
CA ARG A 108 20.40 -11.99 19.67
C ARG A 108 19.55 -10.71 19.76
N ASP A 109 19.54 -9.91 18.70
CA ASP A 109 18.75 -8.68 18.62
C ASP A 109 17.23 -8.94 18.54
N GLY A 110 16.80 -10.19 18.35
CA GLY A 110 15.41 -10.59 18.19
C GLY A 110 14.98 -10.70 16.74
N THR A 111 15.84 -10.38 15.77
CA THR A 111 15.52 -10.57 14.35
C THR A 111 15.51 -12.05 13.99
N GLU A 112 14.59 -12.43 13.10
CA GLU A 112 14.48 -13.80 12.63
C GLU A 112 14.63 -13.89 11.11
N LYS A 113 15.26 -14.98 10.65
CA LYS A 113 15.26 -15.40 9.26
C LYS A 113 14.54 -16.73 9.15
N ILE A 114 13.51 -16.77 8.30
CA ILE A 114 12.67 -17.96 8.10
C ILE A 114 12.83 -18.52 6.68
N SER A 115 12.86 -19.84 6.55
CA SER A 115 12.87 -20.50 5.24
C SER A 115 11.48 -20.58 4.62
N THR A 116 10.46 -20.77 5.46
CA THR A 116 9.09 -21.07 5.01
C THR A 116 8.09 -20.47 5.99
N PRO A 117 7.19 -19.58 5.54
CA PRO A 117 6.23 -18.93 6.42
C PRO A 117 5.29 -19.95 7.08
N GLY A 118 5.03 -19.71 8.36
CA GLY A 118 4.03 -20.35 9.18
C GLY A 118 2.74 -19.55 9.23
N ASN A 119 1.93 -19.83 10.23
CA ASN A 119 0.67 -19.15 10.48
C ASN A 119 0.67 -18.65 11.92
N GLN A 120 0.71 -17.33 12.11
CA GLN A 120 0.74 -16.71 13.44
C GLN A 120 -0.44 -17.13 14.33
N ASN A 121 -1.59 -17.47 13.74
CA ASN A 121 -2.77 -17.96 14.45
C ASN A 121 -2.55 -19.32 15.12
N PHE A 122 -1.47 -20.03 14.78
CA PHE A 122 -1.02 -21.23 15.48
C PHE A 122 -0.87 -21.00 17.00
N LEU A 123 -0.43 -19.80 17.40
CA LEU A 123 -0.25 -19.44 18.82
C LEU A 123 -1.56 -19.43 19.61
N TYR A 124 -2.71 -19.22 18.97
CA TYR A 124 -4.01 -19.32 19.63
C TYR A 124 -4.64 -20.71 19.49
N CYS A 125 -4.52 -21.35 18.32
CA CYS A 125 -5.18 -22.64 18.09
C CYS A 125 -4.48 -23.83 18.72
N SER A 126 -3.15 -23.80 18.80
CA SER A 126 -2.33 -24.99 19.04
C SER A 126 -1.48 -24.90 20.29
N MET A 127 -1.54 -23.78 21.01
CA MET A 127 -0.84 -23.59 22.28
C MET A 127 -1.80 -23.30 23.41
N LEU A 128 -1.91 -24.23 24.35
CA LEU A 128 -2.54 -24.01 25.64
C LEU A 128 -1.44 -23.90 26.71
N THR A 129 -1.12 -22.68 27.12
CA THR A 129 -0.13 -22.39 28.16
C THR A 129 -0.75 -21.48 29.21
N GLU A 130 -0.35 -21.62 30.47
CA GLU A 130 -0.85 -20.81 31.60
C GLU A 130 -0.74 -19.29 31.32
N ASN A 131 0.29 -18.85 30.59
CA ASN A 131 0.49 -17.43 30.26
C ASN A 131 -0.20 -16.97 28.97
N SER A 132 -1.00 -17.82 28.30
CA SER A 132 -1.71 -17.40 27.10
C SER A 132 -2.90 -16.52 27.46
N LYS A 133 -3.22 -15.55 26.60
CA LYS A 133 -4.40 -14.67 26.77
C LYS A 133 -5.69 -15.46 26.96
N ILE A 134 -5.83 -16.59 26.24
CA ILE A 134 -7.00 -17.48 26.34
C ILE A 134 -7.10 -18.09 27.75
N HIS A 135 -6.01 -18.66 28.27
CA HIS A 135 -5.99 -19.27 29.60
C HIS A 135 -6.30 -18.23 30.69
N ASN A 136 -5.66 -17.06 30.61
CA ASN A 136 -5.88 -15.97 31.56
C ASN A 136 -7.33 -15.49 31.56
N ASN A 137 -7.98 -15.35 30.41
CA ASN A 137 -9.39 -14.97 30.34
C ASN A 137 -10.29 -16.02 31.01
N ILE A 138 -10.03 -17.31 30.76
CA ILE A 138 -10.78 -18.41 31.38
C ILE A 138 -10.59 -18.38 32.91
N ASP A 139 -9.36 -18.26 33.39
CA ASP A 139 -9.04 -18.22 34.83
C ASP A 139 -9.69 -17.04 35.54
N GLN A 140 -9.79 -15.89 34.87
CA GLN A 140 -10.41 -14.68 35.40
C GLN A 140 -11.94 -14.68 35.27
N GLY A 141 -12.53 -15.71 34.66
CA GLY A 141 -13.97 -15.79 34.41
C GLY A 141 -14.48 -14.80 33.36
N ILE A 142 -13.60 -14.29 32.49
CA ILE A 142 -13.95 -13.39 31.39
C ILE A 142 -14.47 -14.24 30.23
N SER A 143 -15.76 -14.09 29.90
CA SER A 143 -16.41 -14.83 28.82
C SER A 143 -16.35 -14.14 27.46
N ASP A 144 -15.78 -12.93 27.38
CA ASP A 144 -15.63 -12.21 26.12
C ASP A 144 -14.41 -12.69 25.33
N PHE A 145 -14.69 -13.37 24.22
CA PHE A 145 -13.74 -13.87 23.24
C PHE A 145 -13.99 -13.25 21.85
N SER A 146 -14.66 -12.11 21.79
CA SER A 146 -14.85 -11.38 20.52
C SER A 146 -13.52 -11.07 19.83
N TRP A 147 -12.51 -10.66 20.61
CA TRP A 147 -11.16 -10.35 20.11
C TRP A 147 -10.51 -11.49 19.33
N ILE A 148 -10.61 -12.75 19.79
CA ILE A 148 -10.00 -13.89 19.08
C ILE A 148 -10.77 -14.20 17.80
N VAL A 149 -12.09 -14.01 17.77
CA VAL A 149 -12.88 -14.16 16.55
C VAL A 149 -12.44 -13.11 15.54
N THR A 150 -12.34 -11.85 15.94
CA THR A 150 -11.86 -10.76 15.08
C THR A 150 -10.47 -11.06 14.54
N GLU A 151 -9.55 -11.50 15.40
CA GLU A 151 -8.15 -11.77 15.06
C GLU A 151 -7.96 -13.02 14.19
N MET A 152 -8.74 -14.07 14.42
CA MET A 152 -8.69 -15.29 13.61
C MET A 152 -9.49 -15.20 12.32
N SER A 153 -10.44 -14.28 12.26
CA SER A 153 -11.17 -13.96 11.04
C SER A 153 -10.35 -13.02 10.15
N LEU A 154 -10.56 -13.09 8.85
CA LEU A 154 -10.04 -12.08 7.90
C LEU A 154 -10.77 -10.73 8.04
N ALA A 155 -11.55 -10.49 9.11
CA ALA A 155 -12.38 -9.30 9.24
C ALA A 155 -11.55 -8.01 9.25
N LYS A 156 -10.44 -7.99 10.02
CA LYS A 156 -9.50 -6.85 10.01
C LYS A 156 -8.93 -6.60 8.61
N ASP A 157 -8.61 -7.65 7.87
CA ASP A 157 -8.11 -7.53 6.49
C ASP A 157 -9.18 -6.96 5.55
N TYR A 158 -10.44 -7.36 5.71
CA TYR A 158 -11.55 -6.82 4.93
C TYR A 158 -11.84 -5.36 5.25
N GLU A 159 -11.79 -4.96 6.53
CA GLU A 159 -11.92 -3.57 6.96
C GLU A 159 -10.83 -2.71 6.33
N ALA A 160 -9.56 -3.14 6.41
CA ALA A 160 -8.45 -2.42 5.80
C ALA A 160 -8.57 -2.32 4.26
N ILE A 161 -8.99 -3.40 3.59
CA ILE A 161 -9.24 -3.37 2.15
C ILE A 161 -10.39 -2.42 1.81
N GLN A 162 -11.45 -2.40 2.62
CA GLN A 162 -12.58 -1.51 2.41
C GLN A 162 -12.15 -0.05 2.49
N GLU A 163 -11.37 0.35 3.49
CA GLU A 163 -10.84 1.72 3.60
C GLU A 163 -10.01 2.11 2.37
N ILE A 164 -9.15 1.21 1.89
CA ILE A 164 -8.35 1.44 0.68
C ILE A 164 -9.28 1.63 -0.53
N VAL A 165 -10.26 0.74 -0.72
CA VAL A 165 -11.21 0.82 -1.83
C VAL A 165 -12.02 2.11 -1.80
N GLU A 166 -12.47 2.54 -0.62
CA GLU A 166 -13.20 3.80 -0.43
C GLU A 166 -12.32 4.99 -0.81
N SER A 167 -11.05 5.01 -0.38
CA SER A 167 -10.11 6.08 -0.73
C SER A 167 -9.87 6.21 -2.25
N TYR A 168 -9.74 5.08 -2.96
CA TYR A 168 -9.60 5.08 -4.41
C TYR A 168 -10.90 5.49 -5.11
N SER A 169 -12.05 5.06 -4.59
CA SER A 169 -13.36 5.47 -5.10
C SER A 169 -13.52 6.99 -5.03
N ASP A 170 -13.16 7.62 -3.91
CA ASP A 170 -13.30 9.06 -3.75
C ASP A 170 -12.31 9.84 -4.61
N LEU A 171 -11.08 9.34 -4.77
CA LEU A 171 -10.10 9.90 -5.71
C LEU A 171 -10.60 9.83 -7.15
N LEU A 172 -11.22 8.71 -7.55
CA LEU A 172 -11.81 8.55 -8.88
C LEU A 172 -13.01 9.49 -9.10
N LYS A 173 -13.86 9.70 -8.10
CA LYS A 173 -14.96 10.68 -8.18
C LYS A 173 -14.43 12.09 -8.35
N SER A 174 -13.46 12.50 -7.54
CA SER A 174 -12.84 13.84 -7.64
C SER A 174 -12.21 14.05 -9.02
N LYS A 175 -11.50 13.05 -9.55
CA LYS A 175 -10.94 13.12 -10.91
C LYS A 175 -11.99 13.18 -12.00
N LYS A 176 -13.11 12.47 -11.82
CA LYS A 176 -14.24 12.54 -12.76
C LYS A 176 -14.86 13.94 -12.78
N GLU A 177 -15.09 14.54 -11.62
CA GLU A 177 -15.62 15.91 -11.51
C GLU A 177 -14.68 16.94 -12.16
N GLU A 178 -13.37 16.79 -11.95
CA GLU A 178 -12.35 17.63 -12.60
C GLU A 178 -12.42 17.54 -14.13
N ILE A 179 -12.54 16.32 -14.68
CA ILE A 179 -12.67 16.09 -16.12
C ILE A 179 -13.98 16.70 -16.65
N GLU A 180 -15.10 16.50 -15.95
CA GLU A 180 -16.40 17.07 -16.37
C GLU A 180 -16.37 18.60 -16.40
N ASN A 181 -15.74 19.24 -15.40
CA ASN A 181 -15.56 20.70 -15.38
C ASN A 181 -14.66 21.17 -16.53
N ASN A 182 -13.54 20.48 -16.77
CA ASN A 182 -12.64 20.80 -17.87
C ASN A 182 -13.32 20.62 -19.24
N GLU A 183 -14.23 19.65 -19.40
CA GLU A 183 -15.03 19.51 -20.62
C GLU A 183 -16.01 20.67 -20.83
N ILE A 184 -16.62 21.16 -19.75
CA ILE A 184 -17.50 22.33 -19.80
C ILE A 184 -16.70 23.55 -20.26
N ASP A 185 -15.55 23.81 -19.62
CA ASP A 185 -14.68 24.93 -19.93
C ASP A 185 -14.14 24.87 -21.37
N ASN A 186 -13.80 23.68 -21.85
CA ASN A 186 -13.39 23.49 -23.24
C ASN A 186 -14.52 23.78 -24.24
N LYS A 187 -15.78 23.44 -23.91
CA LYS A 187 -16.93 23.76 -24.78
C LYS A 187 -17.18 25.26 -24.84
N THR A 188 -17.11 25.97 -23.71
CA THR A 188 -17.24 27.43 -23.68
C THR A 188 -16.11 28.13 -24.43
N ASN A 189 -14.87 27.68 -24.25
CA ASN A 189 -13.71 28.22 -24.98
C ASN A 189 -13.84 28.01 -26.49
N LYS A 190 -14.31 26.83 -26.93
CA LYS A 190 -14.55 26.55 -28.34
C LYS A 190 -15.60 27.47 -28.96
N ALA A 191 -16.71 27.73 -28.25
CA ALA A 191 -17.74 28.66 -28.70
C ALA A 191 -17.22 30.12 -28.79
N LEU A 192 -16.35 30.53 -27.86
CA LEU A 192 -15.69 31.84 -27.87
C LEU A 192 -14.75 32.00 -29.06
N LEU A 193 -13.97 30.96 -29.39
CA LEU A 193 -13.08 30.92 -30.55
C LEU A 193 -13.86 31.05 -31.87
N GLU A 194 -14.96 30.32 -32.03
CA GLU A 194 -15.82 30.43 -33.23
C GLU A 194 -16.41 31.84 -33.41
N LYS A 195 -16.81 32.48 -32.30
CA LYS A 195 -17.32 33.86 -32.36
C LYS A 195 -16.23 34.84 -32.79
N LYS A 196 -15.03 34.69 -32.22
CA LYS A 196 -13.86 35.53 -32.57
C LYS A 196 -13.40 35.33 -34.01
N SER A 197 -13.49 34.12 -34.55
CA SER A 197 -13.13 33.87 -35.95
C SER A 197 -14.10 34.54 -36.92
N LYS A 198 -15.40 34.54 -36.63
CA LYS A 198 -16.41 35.27 -37.43
C LYS A 198 -16.19 36.78 -37.39
N GLU A 199 -15.92 37.34 -36.21
CA GLU A 199 -15.56 38.77 -36.08
C GLU A 199 -14.34 39.12 -36.94
N LEU A 200 -13.33 38.24 -37.02
CA LEU A 200 -12.16 38.44 -37.88
C LEU A 200 -12.48 38.35 -39.38
N GLU A 201 -13.34 37.42 -39.80
CA GLU A 201 -13.79 37.32 -41.19
C GLU A 201 -14.56 38.56 -41.63
N ASP A 202 -15.46 39.06 -40.79
CA ASP A 202 -16.25 40.26 -41.09
C ASP A 202 -15.35 41.50 -41.19
N ILE A 203 -14.40 41.66 -40.27
CA ILE A 203 -13.40 42.74 -40.35
C ILE A 203 -12.55 42.62 -41.63
N ASN A 204 -12.16 41.41 -42.03
CA ASN A 204 -11.39 41.23 -43.26
C ASN A 204 -12.20 41.62 -44.51
N LYS A 205 -13.49 41.28 -44.56
CA LYS A 205 -14.37 41.71 -45.65
C LYS A 205 -14.50 43.23 -45.70
N GLU A 206 -14.65 43.87 -44.54
CA GLU A 206 -14.72 45.34 -44.43
C GLU A 206 -13.43 46.00 -44.93
N ILE A 207 -12.26 45.42 -44.59
CA ILE A 207 -10.97 45.87 -45.10
C ILE A 207 -10.89 45.71 -46.62
N GLU A 208 -11.35 44.59 -47.18
CA GLU A 208 -11.36 44.36 -48.64
C GLU A 208 -12.26 45.35 -49.38
N GLU A 209 -13.45 45.64 -48.85
CA GLU A 209 -14.38 46.63 -49.40
C GLU A 209 -13.78 48.05 -49.37
N LEU A 210 -13.23 48.46 -48.24
CA LEU A 210 -12.54 49.75 -48.11
C LEU A 210 -11.33 49.85 -49.03
N THR A 211 -10.60 48.75 -49.24
CA THR A 211 -9.45 48.73 -50.16
C THR A 211 -9.91 48.93 -51.61
N LYS A 212 -11.02 48.29 -52.01
CA LYS A 212 -11.63 48.50 -53.33
C LYS A 212 -12.17 49.91 -53.51
N GLU A 213 -12.78 50.50 -52.49
CA GLU A 213 -13.22 51.90 -52.53
C GLU A 213 -12.04 52.85 -52.70
N ILE A 214 -10.93 52.64 -51.98
CA ILE A 214 -9.72 53.46 -52.13
C ILE A 214 -9.14 53.35 -53.53
N GLU A 215 -9.10 52.14 -54.12
CA GLU A 215 -8.64 51.94 -55.48
C GLU A 215 -9.56 52.60 -56.52
N ALA A 216 -10.87 52.57 -56.32
CA ALA A 216 -11.84 53.30 -57.16
C ALA A 216 -11.70 54.83 -57.03
N THR A 217 -11.28 55.31 -55.87
CA THR A 217 -11.12 56.75 -55.59
C THR A 217 -9.84 57.34 -56.23
N LYS A 218 -8.87 56.51 -56.63
CA LYS A 218 -7.63 56.96 -57.33
C LYS A 218 -7.85 57.48 -58.75
N LEU A 219 -9.08 57.48 -59.27
CA LEU A 219 -9.41 57.90 -60.65
C LEU A 219 -9.95 59.34 -60.77
N ASP A 220 -10.10 60.10 -59.67
CA ASP A 220 -10.66 61.47 -59.70
C ASP A 220 -9.75 62.49 -58.96
N PRO A 221 -9.28 63.60 -59.57
CA PRO A 221 -8.19 64.44 -59.03
C PRO A 221 -8.55 65.38 -57.85
N LEU A 222 -9.68 65.20 -57.15
CA LEU A 222 -10.18 66.16 -56.16
C LEU A 222 -10.50 65.57 -54.75
N LEU A 223 -9.95 64.41 -54.38
CA LEU A 223 -10.34 63.67 -53.16
C LEU A 223 -9.26 63.46 -52.08
N ASP A 224 -8.28 64.36 -51.93
CA ASP A 224 -7.21 64.23 -50.92
C ASP A 224 -7.70 64.09 -49.46
N GLN A 225 -8.77 64.81 -49.07
CA GLN A 225 -9.30 64.73 -47.70
C GLN A 225 -9.99 63.40 -47.37
N LYS A 226 -10.64 62.76 -48.36
CA LYS A 226 -11.28 61.45 -48.17
C LYS A 226 -10.23 60.34 -48.11
N TYR A 227 -9.17 60.48 -48.90
CA TYR A 227 -8.04 59.57 -48.93
C TYR A 227 -7.30 59.52 -47.59
N ASP A 228 -7.05 60.68 -46.97
CA ASP A 228 -6.38 60.75 -45.66
C ASP A 228 -7.23 60.15 -44.53
N ASN A 229 -8.55 60.39 -44.55
CA ASN A 229 -9.45 59.83 -43.54
C ASN A 229 -9.54 58.30 -43.64
N LEU A 230 -9.66 57.77 -44.86
CA LEU A 230 -9.66 56.32 -45.11
C LEU A 230 -8.32 55.69 -44.74
N THR A 231 -7.21 56.35 -45.04
CA THR A 231 -5.86 55.86 -44.68
C THR A 231 -5.68 55.79 -43.15
N ASN A 232 -6.16 56.78 -42.42
CA ASN A 232 -6.13 56.79 -40.95
C ASN A 232 -7.03 55.72 -40.34
N GLN A 233 -8.21 55.46 -40.92
CA GLN A 233 -9.08 54.36 -40.49
C GLN A 233 -8.44 53.01 -40.72
N ILE A 234 -7.80 52.78 -41.87
CA ILE A 234 -7.05 51.54 -42.15
C ILE A 234 -5.92 51.34 -41.14
N LYS A 235 -5.21 52.42 -40.78
CA LYS A 235 -4.13 52.32 -39.79
C LYS A 235 -4.66 51.93 -38.40
N ALA A 236 -5.75 52.56 -37.96
CA ALA A 236 -6.41 52.23 -36.70
C ALA A 236 -6.92 50.78 -36.67
N LEU A 237 -7.50 50.29 -37.79
CA LEU A 237 -7.96 48.92 -37.92
C LEU A 237 -6.81 47.91 -37.93
N LYS A 238 -5.68 48.21 -38.59
CA LYS A 238 -4.47 47.37 -38.54
C LYS A 238 -3.86 47.31 -37.15
N ASP A 239 -3.84 48.42 -36.42
CA ASP A 239 -3.35 48.43 -35.04
C ASP A 239 -4.26 47.62 -34.10
N LYS A 240 -5.57 47.67 -34.32
CA LYS A 240 -6.54 46.83 -33.61
C LYS A 240 -6.36 45.36 -33.97
N GLN A 241 -6.23 45.02 -35.25
CA GLN A 241 -5.99 43.66 -35.73
C GLN A 241 -4.70 43.06 -35.14
N ASN A 242 -3.63 43.84 -35.03
CA ASN A 242 -2.38 43.38 -34.42
C ASN A 242 -2.50 43.18 -32.90
N LYS A 243 -3.25 44.04 -32.20
CA LYS A 243 -3.55 43.83 -30.77
C LYS A 243 -4.37 42.56 -30.56
N ASP A 244 -5.39 42.34 -31.40
CA ASP A 244 -6.25 41.17 -31.27
C ASP A 244 -5.53 39.88 -31.65
N LYS A 245 -4.66 39.89 -32.68
CA LYS A 245 -3.75 38.76 -32.99
C LYS A 245 -2.78 38.44 -31.85
N LYS A 246 -2.27 39.46 -31.16
CA LYS A 246 -1.36 39.26 -30.03
C LYS A 246 -2.07 38.61 -28.84
N LYS A 247 -3.28 39.08 -28.52
CA LYS A 247 -4.13 38.47 -27.48
C LYS A 247 -4.53 37.04 -27.82
N LEU A 248 -4.82 36.75 -29.09
CA LEU A 248 -5.12 35.40 -29.55
C LEU A 248 -3.96 34.42 -29.34
N LYS A 249 -2.73 34.85 -29.67
CA LYS A 249 -1.52 34.05 -29.40
C LYS A 249 -1.23 33.87 -27.91
N GLU A 250 -1.54 34.88 -27.10
CA GLU A 250 -1.40 34.79 -25.63
C GLU A 250 -2.40 33.76 -25.06
N SER A 251 -3.66 33.77 -25.52
CA SER A 251 -4.66 32.77 -25.12
C SER A 251 -4.39 31.35 -25.65
N GLU A 252 -3.81 31.20 -26.86
CA GLU A 252 -3.40 29.89 -27.39
C GLU A 252 -2.25 29.25 -26.58
N ASN A 253 -1.33 30.07 -26.07
CA ASN A 253 -0.24 29.60 -25.21
C ASN A 253 -0.72 29.24 -23.79
N GLU A 254 -1.77 29.88 -23.28
CA GLU A 254 -2.40 29.55 -22.00
C GLU A 254 -3.22 28.24 -22.06
N LEU A 255 -3.72 27.85 -23.24
CA LEU A 255 -4.42 26.58 -23.47
C LEU A 255 -3.50 25.38 -23.74
N SER A 256 -2.21 25.62 -23.98
CA SER A 256 -1.21 24.58 -24.32
C SER A 256 -0.32 24.17 -23.13
N ASN A 257 -0.51 24.78 -21.95
CA ASN A 257 0.08 24.40 -20.66
C ASN A 257 -0.99 23.83 -19.74
#